data_AF-A0A820NB02-F1
#
_entry.id   AF-A0A820NB02-F1
#
_cell.length_a   1.000
_cell.length_b   1.000
_cell.length_c   1.000
_cell.angle_alpha   90.00
_cell.angle_beta   90.00
_cell.angle_gamma   90.00
#
_symmetry.space_group_name_H-M   'P 1'
#
loop_
_entity.id
_entity.type
_entity.pdbx_description
1 polymer ?
#
loop_
_entity_poly.entity_id
_entity_poly.type
_entity_poly.pdbx_seq_one_letter_code
_entity_poly.pdbx_strand_id
1 'polypeptide(L)'
;MTSIERILDYCFLDQEPPAQVSPNRRPPSNWPSHGRIIFDNVSMSHSSDNQSLLALRHISMTIEAGEKVGIVGRTGAGKSSLIQTLFRMGILVNGQIKIDNIDIASIGLDDVRRRISIIPQDPVLFTGTL
;
A
#
# COMPACT_ATOMS: atom_id res chain seq x y z
N MET A 1 15.55 -3.70 35.08
CA MET A 1 16.62 -3.53 34.08
C MET A 1 16.11 -3.96 32.71
N THR A 2 15.64 -5.20 32.56
CA THR A 2 15.09 -5.76 31.30
C THR A 2 13.89 -5.01 30.69
N SER A 3 13.05 -4.35 31.51
CA SER A 3 11.88 -3.61 31.00
C SER A 3 12.26 -2.30 30.28
N ILE A 4 13.35 -1.65 30.69
CA ILE A 4 13.80 -0.39 30.06
C ILE A 4 14.48 -0.70 28.72
N GLU A 5 15.29 -1.76 28.69
CA GLU A 5 15.94 -2.25 27.46
C GLU A 5 14.91 -2.54 26.37
N ARG A 6 13.83 -3.26 26.69
CA ARG A 6 12.76 -3.55 25.73
C ARG A 6 12.05 -2.32 25.19
N ILE A 7 11.87 -1.28 26.00
CA ILE A 7 11.25 -0.02 25.54
C ILE A 7 12.21 0.68 24.56
N LEU A 8 13.50 0.72 24.91
CA LEU A 8 14.52 1.29 24.04
C LEU A 8 14.59 0.55 22.70
N ASP A 9 14.49 -0.78 22.70
CA ASP A 9 14.48 -1.58 21.47
C ASP A 9 13.36 -1.13 20.50
N TYR A 10 12.15 -0.84 21.00
CA TYR A 10 11.05 -0.35 20.16
C TYR A 10 11.30 1.05 19.58
N CYS A 11 12.08 1.89 20.26
CA CYS A 11 12.43 3.23 19.77
C CYS A 11 13.35 3.20 18.54
N PHE A 12 14.03 2.08 18.28
CA PHE A 12 15.01 1.95 17.19
C PHE A 12 14.56 1.00 16.08
N LEU A 13 13.30 0.57 16.07
CA LEU A 13 12.76 -0.24 14.98
C LEU A 13 12.62 0.58 13.70
N ASP A 14 12.81 -0.10 12.57
CA ASP A 14 12.52 0.43 11.25
C ASP A 14 11.07 0.92 11.18
N GLN A 15 10.90 2.19 10.85
CA GLN A 15 9.59 2.82 10.74
C GLN A 15 9.03 2.63 9.33
N GLU A 16 7.69 2.60 9.23
CA GLU A 16 7.05 2.70 7.93
C GLU A 16 7.34 4.07 7.27
N PRO A 17 7.17 4.20 5.94
CA PRO A 17 7.30 5.49 5.26
C PRO A 17 6.46 6.57 5.94
N PRO A 18 6.88 7.84 5.88
CA PRO A 18 6.20 8.89 6.63
C PRO A 18 4.74 9.05 6.18
N ALA A 19 3.84 9.21 7.16
CA ALA A 19 2.43 9.47 6.92
C ALA A 19 2.23 10.74 6.08
N GLN A 20 3.02 11.78 6.35
CA GLN A 20 3.00 13.04 5.63
C GLN A 20 4.40 13.38 5.09
N VAL A 21 4.45 13.84 3.85
CA VAL A 21 5.68 14.33 3.20
C VAL A 21 5.67 15.86 3.13
N SER A 22 6.80 16.42 2.68
CA SER A 22 6.94 17.86 2.44
C SER A 22 5.84 18.38 1.51
N PRO A 23 5.37 19.64 1.68
CA PRO A 23 4.29 20.19 0.87
C PRO A 23 4.52 20.08 -0.64
N ASN A 24 5.77 20.18 -1.10
CA ASN A 24 6.15 20.07 -2.52
C ASN A 24 5.98 18.65 -3.10
N ARG A 25 5.81 17.63 -2.25
CA ARG A 25 5.55 16.24 -2.66
C ARG A 25 4.11 15.81 -2.42
N ARG A 26 3.23 16.72 -1.99
CA ARG A 26 1.80 16.40 -1.86
C ARG A 26 1.12 16.47 -3.22
N PRO A 27 0.17 15.58 -3.50
CA PRO A 27 -0.61 15.67 -4.71
C PRO A 27 -1.54 16.91 -4.64
N PRO A 28 -2.09 17.34 -5.79
CA PRO A 28 -3.12 18.37 -5.82
C PRO A 28 -4.32 18.03 -4.91
N SER A 29 -5.03 19.05 -4.42
CA SER A 29 -6.17 18.87 -3.50
C SER A 29 -7.33 18.08 -4.09
N ASN A 30 -7.47 18.06 -5.42
CA ASN A 30 -8.47 17.28 -6.14
C ASN A 30 -8.00 15.88 -6.54
N TRP A 31 -6.79 15.46 -6.17
CA TRP A 31 -6.28 14.13 -6.48
C TRP A 31 -6.90 13.06 -5.56
N PRO A 32 -7.23 11.86 -6.07
CA PRO A 32 -7.27 11.51 -7.48
C PRO A 32 -8.49 12.15 -8.16
N SER A 33 -8.25 12.69 -9.35
CA SER A 33 -9.22 13.40 -10.18
C SER A 33 -10.06 12.47 -11.06
N HIS A 34 -9.45 11.41 -11.59
CA HIS A 34 -10.07 10.45 -12.48
C HIS A 34 -10.06 9.03 -11.88
N GLY A 35 -8.99 8.68 -11.17
CA GLY A 35 -8.83 7.37 -10.53
C GLY A 35 -8.26 6.30 -11.46
N ARG A 36 -7.46 6.69 -12.46
CA ARG A 36 -6.73 5.74 -13.32
C ARG A 36 -5.59 5.12 -12.54
N ILE A 37 -5.48 3.79 -12.50
CA ILE A 37 -4.46 3.06 -11.73
C ILE A 37 -3.55 2.30 -12.69
N ILE A 38 -2.24 2.45 -12.52
CA ILE A 38 -1.22 1.76 -13.34
C ILE A 38 -0.29 0.99 -12.42
N PHE A 39 -0.21 -0.32 -12.62
CA PHE A 39 0.86 -1.16 -12.11
C PHE A 39 1.88 -1.35 -13.23
N ASP A 40 3.13 -0.97 -12.96
CA ASP A 40 4.22 -1.05 -13.92
C ASP A 40 5.33 -1.94 -13.36
N ASN A 41 5.39 -3.18 -13.84
CA ASN A 41 6.37 -4.21 -13.47
C ASN A 41 6.50 -4.45 -11.95
N VAL A 42 5.35 -4.49 -11.26
CA VAL A 42 5.28 -4.54 -9.80
C VAL A 42 5.65 -5.92 -9.26
N SER A 43 6.63 -5.94 -8.37
CA SER A 43 6.97 -7.10 -7.53
C SER A 43 6.94 -6.69 -6.07
N MET A 44 6.32 -7.52 -5.22
CA MET A 44 6.07 -7.19 -3.82
C MET A 44 6.38 -8.37 -2.90
N SER A 45 6.97 -8.08 -1.73
CA SER A 45 7.16 -9.01 -0.62
C SER A 45 6.47 -8.51 0.65
N HIS A 46 6.03 -9.46 1.49
CA HIS A 46 5.47 -9.14 2.81
C HIS A 46 6.54 -8.80 3.87
N SER A 47 7.81 -9.14 3.62
CA SER A 47 8.90 -8.98 4.59
C SER A 47 10.12 -8.31 3.95
N SER A 48 10.72 -7.41 4.72
CA SER A 48 12.00 -6.73 4.43
C SER A 48 13.16 -7.71 4.44
N ASP A 49 13.09 -8.71 5.31
CA ASP A 49 14.19 -9.63 5.63
C ASP A 49 14.34 -10.70 4.56
N ASN A 50 13.24 -11.03 3.87
CA ASN A 50 13.25 -12.03 2.81
C ASN A 50 12.54 -11.54 1.55
N GLN A 51 13.15 -10.55 0.89
CA GLN A 51 12.68 -10.01 -0.39
C GLN A 51 12.73 -11.03 -1.55
N SER A 52 13.36 -12.20 -1.35
CA SER A 52 13.36 -13.29 -2.34
C SER A 52 12.01 -14.02 -2.41
N LEU A 53 11.22 -13.99 -1.33
CA LEU A 53 9.88 -14.59 -1.25
C LEU A 53 8.81 -13.61 -1.74
N LEU A 54 8.85 -13.34 -3.05
CA LEU A 54 7.90 -12.45 -3.71
C LEU A 54 6.47 -13.04 -3.70
N ALA A 55 5.53 -12.31 -3.11
CA ALA A 55 4.09 -12.59 -3.14
C ALA A 55 3.46 -12.17 -4.48
N LEU A 56 3.98 -11.11 -5.10
CA LEU A 56 3.63 -10.67 -6.45
C LEU A 56 4.90 -10.57 -7.30
N ARG A 57 4.82 -10.97 -8.57
CA ARG A 57 5.96 -11.01 -9.48
C ARG A 57 5.58 -10.38 -10.82
N HIS A 58 6.26 -9.30 -11.19
CA HIS A 58 6.18 -8.66 -12.51
C HIS A 58 4.74 -8.33 -12.95
N ILE A 59 3.93 -7.79 -12.04
CA ILE A 59 2.55 -7.41 -12.34
C ILE A 59 2.55 -6.10 -13.12
N SER A 60 2.11 -6.15 -14.38
CA SER A 60 1.85 -4.98 -15.21
C SER A 60 0.41 -4.98 -15.65
N MET A 61 -0.34 -3.96 -15.25
CA MET A 61 -1.75 -3.79 -15.62
C MET A 61 -2.17 -2.33 -15.50
N THR A 62 -3.16 -1.94 -16.28
CA THR A 62 -3.80 -0.63 -16.17
C THR A 62 -5.28 -0.83 -15.92
N ILE A 63 -5.82 -0.09 -14.95
CA ILE A 63 -7.25 0.04 -14.68
C ILE A 63 -7.63 1.46 -15.08
N GLU A 64 -8.52 1.58 -16.06
CA GLU A 64 -8.94 2.87 -16.56
C GLU A 64 -9.95 3.55 -15.60
N ALA A 65 -10.04 4.87 -15.69
CA ALA A 65 -10.93 5.65 -14.82
C ALA A 65 -12.40 5.19 -14.96
N GLY A 66 -13.06 4.91 -13.84
CA GLY A 66 -14.45 4.45 -13.80
C GLY A 66 -14.66 2.98 -14.20
N GLU A 67 -13.59 2.24 -14.49
CA GLU A 67 -13.66 0.83 -14.86
C GLU A 67 -14.01 -0.05 -13.65
N LYS A 68 -14.83 -1.09 -13.88
CA LYS A 68 -15.17 -2.11 -12.89
C LYS A 68 -14.40 -3.39 -13.22
N VAL A 69 -13.42 -3.73 -12.39
CA VAL A 69 -12.54 -4.88 -12.63
C VAL A 69 -12.77 -5.97 -11.59
N GLY A 70 -12.87 -7.22 -12.06
CA GLY A 70 -12.91 -8.41 -11.20
C GLY A 70 -11.56 -9.12 -11.19
N ILE A 71 -11.04 -9.43 -10.00
CA ILE A 71 -9.79 -10.19 -9.83
C ILE A 71 -10.13 -11.63 -9.41
N VAL A 72 -9.79 -12.60 -10.26
CA VAL A 72 -10.07 -14.02 -10.02
C VAL A 72 -8.79 -14.85 -9.94
N GLY A 73 -8.83 -15.94 -9.18
CA GLY A 73 -7.69 -16.84 -9.02
C GLY A 73 -7.84 -17.74 -7.80
N ARG A 74 -7.06 -18.83 -7.74
CA ARG A 74 -7.07 -19.78 -6.61
C ARG A 74 -6.66 -19.10 -5.29
N THR A 75 -6.93 -19.75 -4.17
CA THR A 75 -6.36 -19.35 -2.87
C THR A 75 -4.83 -19.33 -2.95
N GLY A 76 -4.21 -18.32 -2.34
CA GLY A 76 -2.76 -18.10 -2.43
C GLY A 76 -2.25 -17.45 -3.71
N ALA A 77 -3.12 -17.13 -4.69
CA ALA A 77 -2.70 -16.48 -5.94
C ALA A 77 -2.30 -15.00 -5.82
N GLY A 78 -2.21 -14.43 -4.61
CA GLY A 78 -1.81 -13.03 -4.41
C GLY A 78 -2.91 -11.97 -4.57
N LYS A 79 -4.19 -12.35 -4.62
CA LYS A 79 -5.32 -11.39 -4.76
C LYS A 79 -5.35 -10.34 -3.63
N SER A 80 -5.30 -10.80 -2.37
CA SER A 80 -5.24 -9.89 -1.21
C SER A 80 -3.93 -9.09 -1.19
N SER A 81 -2.82 -9.72 -1.60
CA SER A 81 -1.51 -9.08 -1.73
C SER A 81 -1.53 -7.92 -2.74
N LEU A 82 -2.27 -8.06 -3.85
CA LEU A 82 -2.45 -6.97 -4.83
C LEU A 82 -3.13 -5.75 -4.20
N ILE A 83 -4.22 -5.98 -3.45
CA ILE A 83 -4.94 -4.92 -2.75
C ILE A 83 -4.05 -4.26 -1.68
N GLN A 84 -3.33 -5.07 -0.89
CA GLN A 84 -2.39 -4.57 0.11
C GLN A 84 -1.25 -3.73 -0.50
N THR A 85 -0.79 -4.08 -1.70
CA THR A 85 0.24 -3.31 -2.41
C THR A 85 -0.28 -1.93 -2.81
N LEU A 86 -1.52 -1.83 -3.29
CA LEU A 86 -2.17 -0.56 -3.62
C LEU A 86 -2.28 0.38 -2.41
N PHE A 87 -2.54 -0.19 -1.22
CA PHE A 87 -2.57 0.54 0.06
C PHE A 87 -1.20 0.81 0.68
N ARG A 88 -0.12 0.43 -0.01
CA ARG A 88 1.27 0.54 0.48
C ARG A 88 1.45 -0.12 1.85
N MET A 89 0.91 -1.32 2.02
CA MET A 89 1.10 -2.14 3.23
C MET A 89 2.20 -3.21 3.04
N GLY A 90 2.54 -3.55 1.80
CA GLY A 90 3.65 -4.45 1.47
C GLY A 90 4.91 -3.69 1.03
N ILE A 91 6.03 -4.40 0.95
CA ILE A 91 7.30 -3.84 0.49
C ILE A 91 7.40 -4.06 -1.02
N LEU A 92 7.39 -2.95 -1.76
CA LEU A 92 7.62 -2.95 -3.19
C LEU A 92 9.12 -3.24 -3.44
N VAL A 93 9.41 -4.38 -4.06
CA VAL A 93 10.78 -4.80 -4.39
C VAL A 93 11.20 -4.27 -5.77
N ASN A 94 10.25 -4.16 -6.69
CA ASN A 94 10.47 -3.61 -8.02
C ASN A 94 9.18 -3.02 -8.59
N GLY A 95 9.32 -2.16 -9.60
CA GLY A 95 8.22 -1.51 -10.30
C GLY A 95 7.69 -0.29 -9.56
N GLN A 96 6.55 0.20 -10.01
CA GLN A 96 5.87 1.37 -9.45
C GLN A 96 4.36 1.25 -9.62
N ILE A 97 3.62 1.95 -8.76
CA ILE A 97 2.17 2.05 -8.86
C ILE A 97 1.82 3.53 -8.99
N LYS A 98 1.05 3.88 -10.01
CA LYS A 98 0.60 5.25 -10.24
C LYS A 98 -0.90 5.35 -10.12
N ILE A 99 -1.37 6.44 -9.53
CA ILE A 99 -2.78 6.85 -9.60
C ILE A 99 -2.81 8.25 -10.20
N ASP A 100 -3.54 8.41 -11.31
CA ASP A 100 -3.57 9.64 -12.12
C ASP A 100 -2.16 10.15 -12.49
N ASN A 101 -1.29 9.24 -12.92
CA ASN A 101 0.11 9.47 -13.28
C ASN A 101 1.05 9.90 -12.13
N ILE A 102 0.56 10.00 -10.89
CA ILE A 102 1.38 10.25 -9.71
C ILE A 102 1.81 8.91 -9.10
N ASP A 103 3.12 8.69 -8.95
CA ASP A 103 3.64 7.54 -8.23
C ASP A 103 3.29 7.62 -6.75
N ILE A 104 2.54 6.64 -6.26
CA ILE A 104 2.06 6.62 -4.88
C ILE A 104 3.20 6.45 -3.87
N ALA A 105 4.37 5.93 -4.29
CA ALA A 105 5.55 5.84 -3.44
C ALA A 105 6.17 7.21 -3.13
N SER A 106 5.94 8.20 -3.98
CA SER A 106 6.52 9.55 -3.88
C SER A 106 5.79 10.48 -2.89
N ILE A 107 4.56 10.14 -2.50
CA ILE A 107 3.69 10.94 -1.63
C ILE A 107 3.51 10.30 -0.24
N GLY A 108 2.86 11.01 0.69
CA GLY A 108 2.61 10.51 2.05
C GLY A 108 1.60 9.37 2.10
N LEU A 109 1.73 8.48 3.09
CA LEU A 109 0.76 7.38 3.26
C LEU A 109 -0.66 7.90 3.52
N ASP A 110 -0.82 9.01 4.25
CA ASP A 110 -2.12 9.63 4.51
C ASP A 110 -2.79 10.11 3.22
N ASP A 111 -2.01 10.72 2.32
CA ASP A 111 -2.52 11.25 1.06
C ASP A 111 -3.12 10.13 0.20
N VAL A 112 -2.48 8.95 0.18
CA VAL A 112 -2.96 7.75 -0.53
C VAL A 112 -4.14 7.11 0.20
N ARG A 113 -3.95 6.73 1.47
CA ARG A 113 -4.88 5.88 2.23
C ARG A 113 -6.21 6.59 2.52
N ARG A 114 -6.25 7.92 2.56
CA ARG A 114 -7.51 8.70 2.70
C ARG A 114 -8.33 8.78 1.41
N ARG A 115 -7.76 8.46 0.26
CA ARG A 115 -8.42 8.56 -1.05
C ARG A 115 -8.88 7.22 -1.62
N ILE A 116 -8.55 6.11 -0.95
CA ILE A 116 -8.93 4.76 -1.35
C ILE A 116 -9.71 4.11 -0.21
N SER A 117 -10.84 3.49 -0.52
CA SER A 117 -11.63 2.73 0.45
C SER A 117 -11.51 1.23 0.20
N ILE A 118 -11.49 0.46 1.29
CA ILE A 118 -11.42 -1.00 1.27
C ILE A 118 -12.44 -1.56 2.26
N ILE A 119 -13.08 -2.66 1.87
CA ILE A 119 -13.86 -3.50 2.78
C ILE A 119 -13.00 -4.72 3.09
N PRO A 120 -12.57 -4.93 4.35
CA PRO A 120 -11.73 -6.07 4.70
C PRO A 120 -12.51 -7.39 4.58
N GLN A 121 -11.78 -8.50 4.37
CA GLN A 121 -12.39 -9.84 4.33
C GLN A 121 -13.01 -10.23 5.67
N ASP A 122 -12.27 -9.94 6.76
CA ASP A 122 -12.74 -10.13 8.13
C ASP A 122 -13.15 -8.77 8.71
N PRO A 123 -14.45 -8.52 8.97
CA PRO A 123 -14.90 -7.27 9.55
C PRO A 123 -14.45 -7.17 11.01
N VAL A 124 -13.72 -6.10 11.33
CA VAL A 124 -13.33 -5.77 12.71
C VAL A 124 -14.12 -4.56 13.15
N LEU A 125 -14.84 -4.68 14.27
CA LEU A 125 -15.56 -3.59 14.91
C LEU A 125 -14.85 -3.24 16.22
N PHE A 126 -14.59 -1.95 16.43
CA PHE A 126 -14.08 -1.47 17.70
C PHE A 126 -15.23 -1.27 18.69
N THR A 127 -14.98 -1.56 19.97
CA THR A 127 -15.97 -1.29 21.03
C THR A 127 -16.13 0.22 21.21
N GLY A 128 -17.35 0.71 21.08
CA GLY A 128 -17.68 2.13 21.14
C GLY A 128 -19.12 2.39 20.71
N THR A 129 -19.48 3.65 20.55
CA THR A 129 -20.77 4.04 19.96
C THR A 129 -20.74 3.84 18.45
N LEU A 130 -21.91 3.54 17.86
CA LEU A 130 -22.13 3.66 16.42
C LEU A 130 -22.25 5.13 16.00
#